data_AF-A0A4Z0Q0K6-F1
#
_entry.id   AF-A0A4Z0Q0K6-F1
#
_cell.length_a   1.000
_cell.length_b   1.000
_cell.length_c   1.000
_cell.angle_alpha   90.00
_cell.angle_beta   90.00
_cell.angle_gamma   90.00
#
_symmetry.space_group_name_H-M   'P 1'
#
loop_
_entity.id
_entity.type
_entity.pdbx_description
1 polymer ?
#
loop_
_entity_poly.entity_id
_entity_poly.type
_entity_poly.pdbx_seq_one_letter_code
_entity_poly.pdbx_strand_id
1 'polypeptide(L)'
;MSNLKEQFERLMNGQIPVAVISGTVVAVRPDEDTCDVQPNSDDAVVFDVALLNGIYPAEGAEVLIGLVENRLVDTFLIAADKVTHYRLATEQENFLTWAQDFLQAIMQLTVTTPAGPSGVPINLPAFQQLAERLPNLFIK
;
A
#
# COMPACT_ATOMS: atom_id res chain seq x y z
N MET A 1 -12.68 8.81 17.85
CA MET A 1 -13.14 8.71 16.45
C MET A 1 -13.03 10.07 15.73
N SER A 2 -11.96 10.84 15.95
CA SER A 2 -11.84 12.23 15.47
C SER A 2 -10.54 12.54 14.71
N ASN A 3 -9.51 11.67 14.81
CA ASN A 3 -8.21 11.94 14.19
C ASN A 3 -8.20 11.75 12.67
N LEU A 4 -8.99 10.79 12.16
CA LEU A 4 -9.01 10.48 10.72
C LEU A 4 -9.61 11.64 9.92
N LYS A 5 -10.65 12.28 10.44
CA LYS A 5 -11.34 13.41 9.79
C LYS A 5 -10.46 14.65 9.76
N GLU A 6 -9.76 14.97 10.85
CA GLU A 6 -8.84 16.11 10.90
C GLU A 6 -7.58 15.88 10.06
N GLN A 7 -7.08 14.64 9.98
CA GLN A 7 -6.00 14.27 9.06
C GLN A 7 -6.46 14.37 7.60
N PHE A 8 -7.69 13.93 7.30
CA PHE A 8 -8.30 14.08 5.96
C PHE A 8 -8.50 15.54 5.60
N GLU A 9 -8.95 16.39 6.53
CA GLU A 9 -9.13 17.83 6.33
C GLU A 9 -7.79 18.57 6.18
N ARG A 10 -6.73 18.10 6.85
CA ARG A 10 -5.36 18.63 6.71
C ARG A 10 -4.70 18.20 5.40
N LEU A 11 -4.87 16.93 4.99
CA LEU A 11 -4.44 16.43 3.68
C LEU A 11 -5.20 17.12 2.55
N MET A 12 -6.49 17.39 2.75
CA MET A 12 -7.34 18.09 1.79
C MET A 12 -7.20 19.61 1.85
N ASN A 13 -6.40 20.22 2.73
CA ASN A 13 -5.93 21.63 2.73
C ASN A 13 -6.80 22.70 1.99
N GLY A 14 -8.13 22.65 2.10
CA GLY A 14 -9.05 23.46 1.29
C GLY A 14 -9.16 23.11 -0.21
N GLN A 15 -8.38 22.14 -0.71
CA GLN A 15 -8.44 21.56 -2.06
C GLN A 15 -9.50 20.47 -2.13
N ILE A 16 -10.78 20.86 -2.01
CA ILE A 16 -11.87 20.00 -2.46
C ILE A 16 -11.68 19.82 -3.97
N PRO A 17 -11.60 18.58 -4.51
CA PRO A 17 -11.50 18.39 -5.95
C PRO A 17 -12.71 19.05 -6.61
N VAL A 18 -12.44 20.09 -7.39
CA VAL A 18 -13.50 20.83 -8.09
C VAL A 18 -14.08 19.96 -9.21
N ALA A 19 -13.27 19.03 -9.72
CA ALA A 19 -13.63 18.03 -10.70
C ALA A 19 -12.98 16.69 -10.36
N VAL A 20 -13.70 15.61 -10.67
CA VAL A 20 -13.23 14.23 -10.58
C VAL A 20 -13.28 13.65 -11.98
N ILE A 21 -12.19 12.99 -12.39
CA ILE A 21 -12.07 12.35 -13.69
C ILE A 21 -11.88 10.85 -13.47
N SER A 22 -12.53 10.05 -14.33
CA SER A 22 -12.28 8.60 -14.40
C SER A 22 -11.28 8.31 -15.50
N GLY A 23 -10.41 7.33 -15.27
CA GLY A 23 -9.41 6.93 -16.24
C GLY A 23 -8.84 5.55 -15.96
N THR A 24 -7.94 5.12 -16.83
CA THR A 24 -7.22 3.85 -16.71
C THR A 24 -5.75 4.12 -16.43
N VAL A 25 -5.17 3.40 -15.47
CA VAL A 25 -3.75 3.51 -15.13
C VAL A 25 -2.89 2.93 -16.25
N VAL A 26 -1.94 3.72 -16.73
CA VAL A 26 -1.02 3.34 -17.82
C VAL A 26 0.33 2.89 -17.26
N ALA A 27 0.82 3.57 -16.22
CA ALA A 27 2.08 3.26 -15.57
C ALA A 27 2.01 3.62 -14.08
N VAL A 28 2.74 2.88 -13.25
CA VAL A 28 2.85 3.16 -11.80
C VAL A 28 4.32 3.23 -11.43
N ARG A 29 4.68 4.26 -10.65
CA ARG A 29 6.03 4.48 -10.14
C ARG A 29 6.00 4.45 -8.60
N PRO A 30 6.11 3.27 -7.98
CA PRO A 30 6.00 3.14 -6.53
C PRO A 30 7.11 3.86 -5.74
N ASP A 31 8.30 3.99 -6.34
CA ASP A 31 9.46 4.65 -5.71
C ASP A 31 9.28 6.18 -5.60
N GLU A 32 8.45 6.76 -6.47
CA GLU A 32 8.17 8.20 -6.55
C GLU A 32 6.78 8.55 -5.97
N ASP A 33 6.02 7.55 -5.52
CA ASP A 33 4.62 7.68 -5.08
C ASP A 33 3.71 8.35 -6.13
N THR A 34 3.93 8.05 -7.42
CA THR A 34 3.16 8.60 -8.56
C THR A 34 2.64 7.53 -9.53
N CYS A 35 1.62 7.88 -10.30
CA CYS A 35 1.17 7.08 -11.46
C CYS A 35 0.72 7.95 -12.64
N ASP A 36 0.62 7.33 -13.82
CA ASP A 36 0.09 7.96 -15.03
C ASP A 36 -1.29 7.38 -15.35
N VAL A 37 -2.22 8.23 -15.73
CA VAL A 37 -3.63 7.88 -15.97
C VAL A 37 -4.08 8.40 -17.31
N GLN A 38 -4.68 7.53 -18.14
CA GLN A 38 -5.41 7.92 -19.35
C GLN A 38 -6.86 8.22 -18.97
N PRO A 39 -7.34 9.47 -19.03
CA PRO A 39 -8.73 9.80 -18.82
C PRO A 39 -9.64 9.10 -19.84
N ASN A 40 -10.85 8.73 -19.43
CA ASN A 40 -11.85 8.17 -20.34
C ASN A 40 -12.52 9.24 -21.23
N SER A 41 -12.42 10.51 -20.84
CA SER A 41 -13.07 11.64 -21.50
C SER A 41 -12.17 12.44 -22.44
N ASP A 42 -10.86 12.18 -22.42
CA ASP A 42 -9.86 12.98 -23.13
C ASP A 42 -8.74 12.08 -23.67
N ASP A 43 -8.05 12.55 -24.71
CA ASP A 43 -6.98 11.81 -25.39
C ASP A 43 -5.60 12.07 -24.75
N ALA A 44 -5.48 13.02 -23.82
CA ALA A 44 -4.23 13.35 -23.16
C ALA A 44 -4.02 12.58 -21.85
N VAL A 45 -2.89 11.88 -21.74
CA VAL A 45 -2.44 11.22 -20.50
C VAL A 45 -2.15 12.27 -19.42
N VAL A 46 -2.66 12.01 -18.22
CA VAL A 46 -2.32 12.76 -17.01
C VAL A 46 -1.11 12.10 -16.38
N PHE A 47 -0.04 12.88 -16.24
CA PHE A 47 1.22 12.43 -15.67
C PHE A 47 1.31 12.80 -14.19
N ASP A 48 2.09 12.02 -13.45
CA ASP A 48 2.49 12.31 -12.06
C ASP A 48 1.31 12.50 -11.08
N VAL A 49 0.27 11.67 -11.24
CA VAL A 49 -0.85 11.60 -10.30
C VAL A 49 -0.34 11.11 -8.94
N ALA A 50 -0.56 11.89 -7.88
CA ALA A 50 -0.04 11.60 -6.55
C ALA A 50 -0.79 10.44 -5.84
N LEU A 51 -0.04 9.52 -5.23
CA LEU A 51 -0.55 8.36 -4.48
C LEU A 51 -0.58 8.62 -2.96
N LEU A 52 -1.47 9.50 -2.51
CA LEU A 52 -1.45 10.06 -1.14
C LEU A 52 -1.74 9.08 0.01
N ASN A 53 -2.28 7.88 -0.26
CA ASN A 53 -2.79 6.96 0.76
C ASN A 53 -2.02 5.64 0.88
N GLY A 54 -0.82 5.56 0.27
CA GLY A 54 -0.10 4.28 0.18
C GLY A 54 -0.88 3.21 -0.60
N ILE A 55 -1.83 3.63 -1.43
CA ILE A 55 -2.59 2.77 -2.33
C ILE A 55 -1.91 2.83 -3.69
N TYR A 56 -1.40 1.70 -4.16
CA TYR A 56 -0.76 1.60 -5.46
C TYR A 56 -1.70 0.85 -6.41
N PRO A 57 -2.26 1.50 -7.43
CA PRO A 57 -3.15 0.84 -8.37
C PRO A 57 -2.38 -0.16 -9.24
N ALA A 58 -3.11 -1.09 -9.87
CA ALA A 58 -2.52 -1.95 -10.90
C ALA A 58 -2.46 -1.21 -12.24
N GLU A 59 -1.50 -1.56 -13.10
CA GLU A 59 -1.57 -1.15 -14.51
C GLU A 59 -2.84 -1.73 -15.15
N GLY A 60 -3.56 -0.90 -15.90
CA GLY A 60 -4.87 -1.23 -16.45
C GLY A 60 -6.04 -1.18 -15.45
N ALA A 61 -5.80 -0.73 -14.21
CA ALA A 61 -6.87 -0.48 -13.24
C ALA A 61 -7.71 0.75 -13.63
N GLU A 62 -9.02 0.67 -13.39
CA GLU A 62 -9.88 1.84 -13.43
C GLU A 62 -9.71 2.66 -12.15
N VAL A 63 -9.49 3.96 -12.32
CA VAL A 63 -9.22 4.88 -11.21
C VAL A 63 -10.06 6.14 -11.30
N LEU A 64 -10.26 6.76 -10.15
CA LEU A 64 -10.79 8.11 -10.02
C LEU A 64 -9.66 9.03 -9.55
N ILE A 65 -9.43 10.09 -10.30
CA ILE A 65 -8.46 11.13 -9.95
C ILE A 65 -9.19 12.44 -9.62
N GLY A 66 -8.73 13.10 -8.57
CA GLY A 66 -9.18 14.43 -8.17
C GLY A 66 -8.28 15.49 -8.76
N LEU A 67 -8.87 16.58 -9.27
CA LEU A 67 -8.12 17.74 -9.76
C LEU A 67 -8.13 18.83 -8.70
N VAL A 68 -6.95 19.31 -8.37
CA VAL A 68 -6.77 20.52 -7.56
C VAL A 68 -6.89 21.73 -8.48
N GLU A 69 -7.77 22.67 -8.12
CA GLU A 69 -7.95 23.93 -8.87
C GLU A 69 -8.26 23.74 -10.37
N ASN A 70 -8.81 22.58 -10.76
CA ASN A 70 -9.11 22.21 -12.15
C ASN A 70 -7.87 22.19 -13.06
N ARG A 71 -6.69 21.87 -12.52
CA ARG A 71 -5.43 21.72 -13.27
C ARG A 71 -5.02 20.25 -13.34
N LEU A 72 -4.56 19.79 -14.51
CA LEU A 72 -4.12 18.41 -14.73
C LEU A 72 -2.74 18.10 -14.11
N VAL A 73 -2.00 19.11 -13.70
CA VAL A 73 -0.67 18.96 -13.07
C VAL A 73 -0.76 18.68 -11.57
N ASP A 74 -1.83 19.14 -10.91
CA ASP A 74 -2.01 18.96 -9.47
C ASP A 74 -3.15 17.94 -9.25
N THR A 75 -2.84 16.66 -9.48
CA THR A 75 -3.84 15.58 -9.39
C THR A 75 -3.45 14.51 -8.39
N PHE A 76 -4.45 13.88 -7.78
CA PHE A 76 -4.24 12.82 -6.81
C PHE A 76 -5.25 11.70 -6.97
N LEU A 77 -4.83 10.49 -6.60
CA LEU A 77 -5.68 9.31 -6.66
C LEU A 77 -6.73 9.34 -5.54
N ILE A 78 -8.01 9.20 -5.91
CA ILE A 78 -9.13 9.07 -4.98
C ILE A 78 -9.46 7.60 -4.73
N ALA A 79 -9.59 6.82 -5.81
CA ALA A 79 -9.98 5.42 -5.74
C ALA A 79 -9.40 4.62 -6.91
N ALA A 80 -9.24 3.31 -6.70
CA ALA A 80 -8.80 2.35 -7.70
C ALA A 80 -9.63 1.06 -7.58
N ASP A 81 -10.02 0.46 -8.71
CA ASP A 81 -10.74 -0.82 -8.75
C ASP A 81 -9.85 -2.00 -8.35
N LYS A 82 -8.56 -1.93 -8.70
CA LYS A 82 -7.53 -2.92 -8.45
C LYS A 82 -6.27 -2.25 -7.94
N VAL A 83 -5.75 -2.81 -6.86
CA VAL A 83 -4.55 -2.35 -6.19
C VAL A 83 -3.54 -3.48 -6.16
N THR A 84 -2.29 -3.17 -6.45
CA THR A 84 -1.19 -4.14 -6.36
C THR A 84 -0.68 -4.22 -4.93
N HIS A 85 -0.54 -3.06 -4.27
CA HIS A 85 -0.01 -2.98 -2.92
C HIS A 85 -0.71 -1.90 -2.10
N TYR A 86 -0.76 -2.15 -0.79
CA TYR A 86 -1.25 -1.21 0.21
C TYR A 86 -0.20 -1.04 1.30
N ARG A 87 0.30 0.18 1.48
CA ARG A 87 1.26 0.53 2.52
C ARG A 87 0.51 1.13 3.70
N LEU A 88 0.30 0.31 4.73
CA LEU A 88 -0.17 0.79 6.03
C LEU A 88 1.04 1.15 6.91
N ALA A 89 1.45 2.42 6.87
CA ALA A 89 2.43 2.95 7.81
C ALA A 89 1.68 3.49 9.04
N THR A 90 1.92 2.91 10.22
CA THR A 90 1.51 3.55 11.48
C THR A 90 2.71 4.30 12.06
N GLU A 91 2.47 5.35 12.86
CA GLU A 91 3.54 6.14 13.49
C GLU A 91 4.42 5.32 14.46
N GLN A 92 3.96 4.13 14.88
CA GLN A 92 4.61 3.34 15.92
C GLN A 92 5.34 2.11 15.38
N GLU A 93 4.82 1.48 14.32
CA GLU A 93 5.38 0.23 13.80
C GLU A 93 4.95 -0.06 12.35
N ASN A 94 5.86 -0.63 11.56
CA ASN A 94 5.55 -1.18 10.25
C ASN A 94 5.07 -2.63 10.42
N PHE A 95 3.88 -2.96 9.91
CA PHE A 95 3.32 -4.31 9.97
C PHE A 95 4.26 -5.38 9.37
N LEU A 96 5.03 -5.04 8.33
CA LEU A 96 6.02 -5.94 7.75
C LEU A 96 7.13 -6.26 8.76
N THR A 97 7.65 -5.24 9.45
CA THR A 97 8.67 -5.41 10.48
C THR A 97 8.12 -6.25 11.63
N TRP A 98 6.93 -5.93 12.11
CA TRP A 98 6.26 -6.72 13.16
C TRP A 98 6.05 -8.18 12.76
N ALA A 99 5.58 -8.44 11.55
CA ALA A 99 5.33 -9.80 11.05
C ALA A 99 6.62 -10.59 10.85
N GLN A 100 7.71 -9.93 10.43
CA GLN A 100 9.05 -10.54 10.37
C GLN A 100 9.55 -10.92 11.76
N ASP A 101 9.46 -10.00 12.73
CA ASP A 101 9.91 -10.23 14.10
C ASP A 101 9.10 -11.35 14.78
N PHE A 102 7.79 -11.38 14.56
CA PHE A 102 6.92 -12.44 15.06
C PHE A 102 7.28 -13.82 14.49
N LEU A 103 7.52 -13.91 13.17
CA LEU A 103 7.94 -15.17 12.53
C LEU A 103 9.30 -15.64 13.07
N GLN A 104 10.26 -14.73 13.24
CA GLN A 104 11.56 -15.06 13.84
C GLN A 104 11.41 -15.57 15.28
N ALA A 105 10.57 -14.93 16.09
CA ALA A 105 10.31 -15.36 17.47
C ALA A 105 9.72 -16.79 17.52
N ILE A 106 8.79 -17.12 16.62
CA ILE A 106 8.24 -18.48 16.52
C ILE A 106 9.31 -19.50 16.12
N MET A 107 10.20 -19.15 15.20
CA MET A 107 11.30 -20.03 14.78
C MET A 107 12.29 -20.34 15.90
N GLN A 108 12.39 -19.47 16.92
CA GLN A 108 13.23 -19.66 18.10
C GLN A 108 12.53 -20.40 19.26
N LEU A 109 11.22 -20.69 19.15
CA LEU A 109 10.51 -21.42 20.19
C LEU A 109 11.13 -22.81 20.37
N THR A 110 11.53 -23.13 21.60
CA THR A 110 11.93 -24.48 21.97
C THR A 110 10.82 -25.10 22.81
N VAL A 111 10.38 -26.30 22.48
CA VAL A 111 9.34 -26.99 23.25
C VAL A 111 10.05 -27.89 24.26
N THR A 112 9.81 -27.63 25.55
CA THR A 112 10.31 -28.48 26.63
C THR A 112 9.56 -29.81 26.60
N THR A 113 10.30 -30.92 26.52
CA THR A 113 9.69 -32.26 26.58
C THR A 113 9.84 -32.81 27.99
N PRO A 114 8.88 -33.62 28.49
CA PRO A 114 8.97 -34.22 29.83
C PRO A 114 10.16 -35.19 30.01
N ALA A 115 10.84 -35.60 28.93
CA ALA A 115 11.77 -36.73 28.92
C ALA A 115 13.05 -36.51 28.08
N GLY A 116 13.45 -35.27 27.77
CA GLY A 116 14.65 -35.03 26.95
C GLY A 116 14.97 -33.56 26.69
N PRO A 117 16.09 -33.27 26.00
CA PRO A 117 16.46 -31.91 25.63
C PRO A 117 15.37 -31.27 24.77
N SER A 118 15.16 -29.96 24.92
CA SER A 118 14.13 -29.23 24.16
C SER A 118 14.33 -29.42 22.66
N GLY A 119 13.24 -29.72 21.94
CA GLY A 119 13.25 -29.88 20.49
C GLY A 119 12.96 -28.57 19.77
N VAL A 120 13.47 -28.43 18.54
CA VAL A 120 13.03 -27.38 17.62
C VAL A 120 11.59 -27.62 17.18
N PRO A 121 10.83 -26.59 16.76
CA PRO A 121 9.48 -26.77 16.26
C PRO A 121 9.45 -27.67 15.02
N ILE A 122 8.55 -28.65 14.98
CA ILE A 122 8.37 -29.53 13.82
C ILE A 122 7.99 -28.77 12.54
N ASN A 123 7.33 -27.61 12.70
CA ASN A 123 6.88 -26.76 11.61
C ASN A 123 7.94 -25.74 11.15
N LEU A 124 9.18 -25.82 11.65
CA LEU A 124 10.24 -24.88 11.30
C LEU A 124 10.46 -24.72 9.77
N PRO A 125 10.42 -25.78 8.94
CA PRO A 125 10.50 -25.63 7.48
C PRO A 125 9.32 -24.83 6.89
N ALA A 126 8.10 -25.00 7.42
CA ALA A 126 6.94 -24.26 6.96
C ALA A 126 7.04 -22.76 7.36
N PHE A 127 7.58 -22.45 8.53
CA PHE A 127 7.82 -21.08 8.95
C PHE A 127 8.93 -20.40 8.14
N GLN A 128 9.99 -21.12 7.76
CA GLN A 128 11.01 -20.61 6.84
C GLN A 128 10.41 -20.23 5.48
N GLN A 129 9.57 -21.09 4.92
CA GLN A 129 8.86 -20.79 3.66
C GLN A 129 7.94 -19.58 3.77
N LEU A 130 7.27 -19.39 4.91
CA LEU A 130 6.46 -18.19 5.15
C LEU A 130 7.31 -16.93 5.26
N ALA A 131 8.46 -17.00 5.94
CA ALA A 131 9.40 -15.88 6.05
C ALA A 131 9.96 -15.46 4.68
N GLU A 132 10.23 -16.38 3.76
CA GLU A 132 10.66 -16.08 2.40
C GLU A 132 9.57 -15.47 1.53
N ARG A 133 8.29 -15.82 1.78
CA ARG A 133 7.14 -15.33 1.01
C ARG A 133 6.56 -14.02 1.55
N LEU A 134 6.77 -13.72 2.82
CA LEU A 134 6.25 -12.53 3.48
C LEU A 134 6.66 -11.22 2.76
N PRO A 135 7.93 -11.04 2.32
CA PRO A 135 8.32 -9.84 1.58
C PRO A 135 7.56 -9.69 0.27
N ASN A 136 7.20 -10.79 -0.42
CA ASN A 136 6.47 -10.74 -1.69
C ASN A 136 5.03 -10.22 -1.56
N LEU A 137 4.48 -10.16 -0.35
CA LEU A 137 3.16 -9.56 -0.10
C LEU A 137 3.23 -8.03 0.02
N PHE A 138 4.44 -7.47 0.16
CA PHE A 138 4.67 -6.06 0.46
C PHE A 138 5.79 -5.43 -0.40
N ILE A 139 6.34 -6.17 -1.37
CA ILE A 139 7.41 -5.78 -2.28
C ILE A 139 7.07 -6.27 -3.69
N LYS A 140 6.62 -5.38 -4.58
CA LYS A 140 7.52 -4.53 -5.40
C LYS A 140 6.78 -3.28 -5.84
#